data_AF-A0A2M7MH07-F1
#
_entry.id   AF-A0A2M7MH07-F1
#
_cell.length_a   1.000
_cell.length_b   1.000
_cell.length_c   1.000
_cell.angle_alpha   90.00
_cell.angle_beta   90.00
_cell.angle_gamma   90.00
#
_symmetry.space_group_name_H-M   'P 1'
#
loop_
_entity.id
_entity.type
_entity.pdbx_description
1 polymer ?
#
loop_
_entity_poly.entity_id
_entity_poly.type
_entity_poly.pdbx_seq_one_letter_code
_entity_poly.pdbx_strand_id
1 'polypeptide(L)'
;MDEFDIPIFKKTYELYKEFYGFRNTVSKQDRYTIWQRCEDLILEILEYILGASQLSKIEKLPILQKASTKLNLLRVFLRLCKDTKVLDSKKYIRLEQNVDEIGRMLG
;
A
#
# COMPACT_ATOMS: atom_id res chain seq x y z
N MET A 1 15.61 -5.07 17.23
CA MET A 1 14.23 -4.55 17.21
C MET A 1 13.49 -5.44 16.26
N ASP A 2 12.41 -6.11 16.70
CA ASP A 2 11.66 -6.97 15.79
C ASP A 2 11.03 -6.06 14.72
N GLU A 3 11.31 -6.30 13.44
CA GLU A 3 10.86 -5.42 12.35
C GLU A 3 9.33 -5.36 12.27
N PHE A 4 8.66 -6.39 12.82
CA PHE A 4 7.22 -6.49 12.96
C PHE A 4 6.62 -5.63 14.08
N ASP A 5 7.43 -5.07 14.99
CA ASP A 5 6.95 -4.17 16.05
C ASP A 5 6.70 -2.74 15.55
N ILE A 6 7.08 -2.42 14.31
CA ILE A 6 6.88 -1.11 13.71
C ILE A 6 5.41 -0.98 13.28
N PRO A 7 4.60 -0.09 13.90
CA PRO A 7 3.16 -0.07 13.67
C PRO A 7 2.76 0.18 12.22
N ILE A 8 3.44 1.10 11.54
CA ILE A 8 3.18 1.43 10.13
C ILE A 8 3.56 0.27 9.20
N PHE A 9 4.63 -0.47 9.51
CA PHE A 9 5.03 -1.64 8.75
C PHE A 9 3.96 -2.72 8.84
N LYS A 10 3.52 -3.05 10.07
CA LYS A 10 2.45 -4.01 10.31
C LYS A 10 1.15 -3.63 9.61
N LYS A 11 0.77 -2.34 9.63
CA LYS A 11 -0.43 -1.85 8.94
C LYS A 11 -0.33 -2.03 7.42
N THR A 12 0.82 -1.70 6.84
CA THR A 12 1.08 -1.87 5.40
C THR A 12 1.11 -3.35 5.01
N TYR A 13 1.63 -4.21 5.88
CA TYR A 13 1.66 -5.66 5.69
C TYR A 13 0.24 -6.25 5.66
N GLU A 14 -0.64 -5.82 6.58
CA GLU A 14 -2.05 -6.22 6.58
C GLU A 14 -2.80 -5.68 5.36
N LEU A 15 -2.49 -4.46 4.89
CA LEU A 15 -3.01 -3.93 3.63
C LEU A 15 -2.66 -4.86 2.45
N TYR A 16 -1.41 -5.33 2.36
CA TYR A 16 -1.00 -6.26 1.30
C TYR A 16 -1.78 -7.57 1.35
N LYS A 17 -1.86 -8.20 2.54
CA LYS A 17 -2.61 -9.44 2.74
C LYS A 17 -4.06 -9.31 2.34
N GLU A 18 -4.69 -8.23 2.76
CA GLU A 18 -6.08 -7.95 2.42
C GLU A 18 -6.25 -7.74 0.91
N PHE A 19 -5.40 -6.92 0.30
CA PHE A 19 -5.40 -6.68 -1.14
C PHE A 19 -5.26 -8.01 -1.90
N TYR A 20 -4.23 -8.79 -1.60
CA TYR A 20 -3.97 -10.10 -2.21
C TYR A 20 -5.17 -11.05 -2.08
N GLY A 21 -5.87 -11.03 -0.95
CA GLY A 21 -7.07 -11.84 -0.72
C GLY A 21 -8.20 -11.61 -1.74
N PHE A 22 -8.26 -10.44 -2.36
CA PHE A 22 -9.25 -10.13 -3.40
C PHE A 22 -8.84 -10.58 -4.81
N ARG A 23 -7.60 -11.06 -5.01
CA ARG A 23 -7.04 -11.42 -6.32
C ARG A 23 -7.88 -12.41 -7.11
N ASN A 24 -8.53 -13.36 -6.43
CA ASN A 24 -9.39 -14.37 -7.08
C ASN A 24 -10.67 -13.77 -7.68
N THR A 25 -11.06 -12.56 -7.27
CA THR A 25 -12.22 -11.85 -7.80
C THR A 25 -11.90 -10.99 -9.02
N VAL A 26 -10.62 -10.89 -9.40
CA VAL A 26 -10.13 -10.01 -10.46
C VAL A 26 -9.97 -10.80 -11.77
N SER A 27 -10.40 -10.18 -12.88
CA SER A 27 -10.28 -10.79 -14.20
C SER A 27 -8.81 -11.11 -14.53
N LYS A 28 -8.57 -12.06 -15.46
CA LYS A 28 -7.19 -12.38 -15.86
C LYS A 28 -6.49 -11.17 -16.48
N GLN A 29 -7.21 -10.35 -17.25
CA GLN A 29 -6.67 -9.15 -17.90
C GLN A 29 -6.25 -8.09 -16.90
N ASP A 30 -7.08 -7.82 -15.90
CA ASP A 30 -6.80 -6.80 -14.88
C ASP A 30 -5.70 -7.24 -13.92
N ARG A 31 -5.58 -8.56 -13.68
CA ARG A 31 -4.54 -9.16 -12.84
C ARG A 31 -3.12 -8.79 -13.30
N TYR A 32 -2.84 -8.84 -14.60
CA TYR A 32 -1.51 -8.57 -15.16
C TYR A 32 -1.29 -7.09 -15.53
N THR A 33 -2.23 -6.21 -15.17
CA THR A 33 -2.13 -4.78 -15.47
C THR A 33 -2.21 -3.97 -14.19
N ILE A 34 -3.39 -3.43 -13.86
CA ILE A 34 -3.54 -2.50 -12.74
C ILE A 34 -3.41 -3.20 -11.39
N TRP A 35 -3.81 -4.47 -11.30
CA TRP A 35 -3.72 -5.24 -10.06
C TRP A 35 -2.27 -5.48 -9.65
N GLN A 36 -1.45 -6.05 -10.54
CA GLN A 36 -0.02 -6.26 -10.29
C GLN A 36 0.68 -4.96 -9.94
N ARG A 37 0.38 -3.86 -10.64
CA ARG A 37 0.95 -2.53 -10.30
C ARG A 37 0.58 -2.05 -8.90
N CYS A 38 -0.61 -2.39 -8.39
CA CYS A 38 -0.96 -2.11 -6.99
C CYS A 38 -0.17 -3.00 -6.03
N GLU A 39 -0.01 -4.30 -6.32
CA GLU A 39 0.81 -5.21 -5.50
C GLU A 39 2.25 -4.68 -5.40
N ASP A 40 2.85 -4.33 -6.54
CA ASP A 40 4.20 -3.77 -6.61
C ASP A 40 4.32 -2.50 -5.76
N LEU A 41 3.36 -1.56 -5.87
CA LEU A 41 3.37 -0.34 -5.06
C LEU A 41 3.28 -0.62 -3.55
N ILE A 42 2.44 -1.57 -3.12
CA ILE A 42 2.32 -1.92 -1.70
C ILE A 42 3.64 -2.52 -1.19
N LEU A 43 4.29 -3.38 -1.98
CA LEU A 43 5.59 -3.98 -1.65
C LEU A 43 6.71 -2.93 -1.61
N GLU A 44 6.75 -1.99 -2.54
CA GLU A 44 7.69 -0.85 -2.51
C GLU A 44 7.49 0.02 -1.26
N ILE A 45 6.24 0.27 -0.84
CA ILE A 45 5.96 1.01 0.39
C ILE A 45 6.49 0.26 1.61
N LEU A 46 6.32 -1.07 1.67
CA LEU A 46 6.91 -1.91 2.71
C LEU A 46 8.44 -1.82 2.72
N GLU A 47 9.08 -1.91 1.55
CA GLU A 47 10.53 -1.81 1.42
C GLU A 47 11.05 -0.45 1.92
N TYR A 48 10.38 0.66 1.56
CA TYR A 48 10.77 1.98 2.05
C TYR A 48 10.58 2.13 3.55
N ILE A 49 9.48 1.64 4.12
CA ILE A 49 9.25 1.67 5.58
C ILE A 49 10.32 0.87 6.31
N LEU A 50 10.62 -0.34 5.81
CA LEU A 50 11.62 -1.23 6.39
C LEU A 50 13.01 -0.61 6.32
N GLY A 51 13.42 -0.11 5.14
CA GLY A 51 14.70 0.57 4.97
C GLY A 51 14.84 1.81 5.85
N ALA A 52 13.77 2.60 5.98
CA ALA A 52 13.72 3.77 6.86
C ALA A 52 13.86 3.43 8.35
N SER A 53 13.49 2.21 8.76
CA SER A 53 13.54 1.80 10.18
C SER A 53 14.95 1.63 10.72
N GLN A 54 15.91 1.32 9.83
CA GLN A 54 17.32 1.10 10.17
C GLN A 54 18.17 2.38 10.09
N LEU A 55 17.57 3.50 9.66
CA LEU A 55 18.25 4.77 9.44
C LEU A 55 18.07 5.73 10.62
N SER A 56 19.03 6.67 10.76
CA SER A 56 18.88 7.76 11.72
C SER A 56 17.68 8.66 11.36
N LYS A 57 17.23 9.48 12.31
CA LYS A 57 16.05 10.34 12.14
C LYS A 57 16.16 11.29 10.92
N ILE A 58 17.37 11.77 10.62
CA ILE A 58 17.62 12.70 9.51
C ILE A 58 17.61 11.95 8.18
N GLU A 59 18.24 10.78 8.14
CA GLU A 59 18.39 9.97 6.92
C GLU A 59 17.08 9.27 6.51
N LYS A 60 16.21 8.95 7.46
CA LYS A 60 14.96 8.27 7.16
C LYS A 60 13.89 9.17 6.55
N LEU A 61 13.94 10.49 6.77
CA LEU A 61 12.93 11.44 6.29
C LEU A 61 12.74 11.39 4.76
N PRO A 62 13.81 11.50 3.93
CA PRO A 62 13.70 11.36 2.48
C PRO A 62 13.12 10.02 2.03
N ILE A 63 13.40 8.93 2.76
CA ILE A 63 12.89 7.59 2.44
C ILE A 63 11.39 7.49 2.74
N LEU A 64 10.93 8.03 3.88
CA LEU A 64 9.52 8.08 4.21
C LEU A 64 8.71 8.98 3.27
N GLN A 65 9.31 10.04 2.73
CA GLN A 65 8.70 10.86 1.67
C GLN A 65 8.49 10.08 0.37
N LYS A 66 9.43 9.19 0.01
CA LYS A 66 9.23 8.26 -1.12
C LYS A 66 8.08 7.31 -0.85
N ALA A 67 8.00 6.72 0.35
CA ALA A 67 6.87 5.88 0.75
C ALA A 67 5.53 6.62 0.64
N SER A 68 5.47 7.88 1.11
CA SER A 68 4.28 8.73 1.02
C SER A 68 3.86 9.02 -0.44
N THR A 69 4.84 9.28 -1.31
CA THR A 69 4.59 9.47 -2.75
C THR A 69 3.99 8.22 -3.39
N LYS A 70 4.53 7.04 -3.07
CA LYS A 70 4.01 5.75 -3.57
C LYS A 70 2.63 5.42 -3.01
N LEU A 71 2.37 5.73 -1.73
CA LEU A 71 1.07 5.58 -1.11
C LEU A 71 0.00 6.45 -1.79
N ASN A 72 0.35 7.69 -2.16
CA ASN A 72 -0.54 8.56 -2.92
C ASN A 72 -0.84 8.01 -4.31
N LEU A 73 0.16 7.44 -4.99
CA LEU A 73 -0.05 6.76 -6.27
C LEU A 73 -0.94 5.52 -6.12
N LEU A 74 -0.75 4.73 -5.06
CA LEU A 74 -1.64 3.62 -4.73
C LEU A 74 -3.08 4.08 -4.54
N ARG A 75 -3.32 5.20 -3.84
CA ARG A 75 -4.67 5.78 -3.69
C ARG A 75 -5.32 6.07 -5.04
N VAL A 76 -4.57 6.61 -6.00
CA VAL A 76 -5.05 6.84 -7.37
C VAL A 76 -5.38 5.53 -8.07
N PHE A 77 -4.52 4.50 -7.96
CA PHE A 77 -4.76 3.21 -8.61
C PHE A 77 -5.94 2.45 -8.01
N LEU A 78 -6.15 2.51 -6.70
CA LEU A 78 -7.34 1.92 -6.06
C LEU A 78 -8.62 2.60 -6.56
N ARG A 79 -8.60 3.93 -6.75
CA ARG A 79 -9.72 4.65 -7.34
C ARG A 79 -9.97 4.22 -8.79
N LEU A 80 -8.91 4.09 -9.59
CA LEU A 80 -9.03 3.55 -10.94
C LEU A 80 -9.62 2.14 -10.94
N CYS A 81 -9.18 1.25 -10.06
CA CYS A 81 -9.74 -0.10 -9.92
C CYS A 81 -11.24 -0.07 -9.62
N LYS A 82 -11.72 0.90 -8.82
CA LYS A 82 -13.16 1.08 -8.59
C LYS A 82 -13.86 1.57 -9.85
N ASP A 83 -13.33 2.60 -10.50
CA ASP A 83 -13.95 3.25 -11.65
C ASP A 83 -14.00 2.30 -12.88
N THR A 84 -13.02 1.42 -13.03
CA THR A 84 -12.98 0.36 -14.04
C THR A 84 -13.68 -0.94 -13.61
N LYS A 85 -14.31 -0.95 -12.42
CA LYS A 85 -15.06 -2.09 -11.86
C LYS A 85 -14.23 -3.34 -11.57
N VAL A 86 -12.91 -3.19 -11.44
CA VAL A 86 -12.01 -4.23 -10.92
C VAL A 86 -12.29 -4.49 -9.43
N LEU A 87 -12.60 -3.43 -8.69
CA LEU A 87 -13.04 -3.49 -7.29
C LEU A 87 -14.48 -3.02 -7.17
N ASP A 88 -15.26 -3.74 -6.36
CA ASP A 88 -16.55 -3.23 -5.91
C ASP A 88 -16.35 -2.11 -4.87
N SER A 89 -17.41 -1.32 -4.63
CA SER A 89 -17.33 -0.18 -3.72
C SER A 89 -16.99 -0.56 -2.28
N LYS A 90 -17.39 -1.75 -1.82
CA LYS A 90 -17.12 -2.20 -0.44
C LYS A 90 -15.63 -2.50 -0.27
N LYS A 91 -15.03 -3.23 -1.22
CA LYS A 91 -13.58 -3.52 -1.23
C LYS A 91 -12.76 -2.24 -1.37
N TYR A 92 -13.17 -1.34 -2.27
CA TYR A 92 -12.51 -0.05 -2.44
C TYR A 92 -12.46 0.75 -1.14
N ILE A 93 -13.61 0.96 -0.47
CA ILE A 93 -13.68 1.73 0.78
C ILE A 93 -12.79 1.11 1.85
N ARG A 94 -12.79 -0.22 1.97
CA ARG A 94 -11.98 -0.91 2.97
C ARG A 94 -10.47 -0.72 2.74
N LEU A 95 -10.02 -0.78 1.49
CA LEU A 95 -8.62 -0.52 1.14
C LEU A 95 -8.26 0.97 1.29
N GLU A 96 -9.15 1.89 0.91
CA GLU A 96 -8.94 3.34 1.06
C GLU A 96 -8.78 3.74 2.54
N GLN A 97 -9.57 3.17 3.44
CA GLN A 97 -9.44 3.38 4.88
C GLN A 97 -8.06 2.96 5.42
N ASN A 98 -7.55 1.80 4.97
CA ASN A 98 -6.20 1.35 5.33
C ASN A 98 -5.13 2.30 4.78
N VAL A 99 -5.25 2.72 3.52
CA VAL A 99 -4.32 3.68 2.89
C VAL A 99 -4.32 5.02 3.63
N ASP A 100 -5.47 5.53 4.04
CA ASP A 100 -5.57 6.78 4.79
C ASP A 100 -4.96 6.68 6.19
N GLU A 101 -5.09 5.53 6.85
CA GLU A 101 -4.44 5.29 8.14
C GLU A 101 -2.91 5.24 8.01
N ILE A 102 -2.39 4.53 7.01
CA ILE A 102 -0.95 4.51 6.71
C ILE A 102 -0.46 5.93 6.39
N GLY A 103 -1.25 6.71 5.65
CA GLY A 103 -0.94 8.11 5.35
C GLY A 103 -0.78 8.96 6.61
N ARG A 104 -1.70 8.84 7.57
CA ARG A 104 -1.60 9.52 8.87
C ARG A 104 -0.37 9.09 9.67
N MET A 105 0.08 7.84 9.52
CA MET A 105 1.27 7.34 10.20
C MET A 105 2.59 7.83 9.56
N LEU A 106 2.58 8.14 8.26
CA LEU A 106 3.75 8.71 7.56
C LEU A 106 4.00 10.19 7.89
N GLY A 107 2.96 10.90 8.33
CA GLY A 107 2.99 12.34 8.62
C GLY A 107 2.28 13.14 7.56
#